data_AF-A0A7S4HPQ6-F1
#
_entry.id   AF-A0A7S4HPQ6-F1
#
_cell.length_a   1.000
_cell.length_b   1.000
_cell.length_c   1.000
_cell.angle_alpha   90.00
_cell.angle_beta   90.00
_cell.angle_gamma   90.00
#
_symmetry.space_group_name_H-M   'P 1'
#
loop_
_entity.id
_entity.type
_entity.pdbx_description
1 polymer ?
#
loop_
_entity_poly.entity_id
_entity_poly.type
_entity_poly.pdbx_seq_one_letter_code
_entity_poly.pdbx_strand_id
1 'polypeptide(L)'
;EHMKWTAWVDIVRKSEDQLRQRVAWALYQTQVLVGGLLDSETEPFLAFYDIFVRNAFGNFRDILKEVSFNPLMAASLSFLNSKSASRAGNSKTFPDENYAREIMQLFSIGLWELNPDGTQKLDSQ
;
A
#
# COMPACT_ATOMS: atom_id res chain seq x y z
N GLU A 1 4.85 -12.56 -15.13
CA GLU A 1 4.84 -13.14 -13.77
C GLU A 1 6.17 -13.74 -13.31
N HIS A 2 6.85 -14.57 -14.10
CA HIS A 2 8.08 -15.27 -13.66
C HIS A 2 9.27 -14.37 -13.30
N MET A 3 9.44 -13.21 -13.94
CA MET A 3 10.59 -12.33 -13.69
C MET A 3 10.54 -11.63 -12.32
N LYS A 4 9.40 -11.02 -11.94
CA LYS A 4 9.24 -10.36 -10.63
C LYS A 4 9.50 -11.31 -9.46
N TRP A 5 8.99 -12.54 -9.54
CA TRP A 5 9.18 -13.55 -8.48
C TRP A 5 10.63 -14.03 -8.40
N THR A 6 11.28 -14.24 -9.55
CA THR A 6 12.69 -14.65 -9.61
C THR A 6 13.61 -13.58 -9.03
N ALA A 7 13.40 -12.31 -9.39
CA ALA A 7 14.17 -11.18 -8.86
C ALA A 7 14.03 -11.06 -7.33
N TRP A 8 12.80 -11.13 -6.81
CA TRP A 8 12.56 -11.07 -5.37
C TRP A 8 13.20 -12.25 -4.62
N VAL A 9 13.07 -13.49 -5.11
CA VAL A 9 13.70 -14.66 -4.46
C VAL A 9 15.22 -14.54 -4.42
N ASP A 10 15.83 -14.08 -5.50
CA ASP A 10 17.28 -13.89 -5.52
C ASP A 10 17.75 -12.86 -4.49
N ILE A 11 17.02 -11.74 -4.35
CA ILE A 11 17.29 -10.73 -3.32
C ILE A 11 17.13 -11.34 -1.93
N VAL A 12 15.99 -11.96 -1.63
CA VAL A 12 15.73 -12.50 -0.29
C VAL A 12 16.68 -13.64 0.06
N ARG A 13 17.19 -14.40 -0.92
CA ARG A 13 18.11 -15.51 -0.64
C ARG A 13 19.58 -15.10 -0.56
N LYS A 14 20.01 -14.10 -1.33
CA LYS A 14 21.43 -13.77 -1.54
C LYS A 14 21.85 -12.42 -0.96
N SER A 15 20.92 -11.53 -0.63
CA SER A 15 21.26 -10.21 -0.09
C SER A 15 21.90 -10.30 1.29
N GLU A 16 22.81 -9.36 1.58
CA GLU A 16 23.48 -9.25 2.87
C GLU A 16 22.53 -8.71 3.96
N ASP A 17 21.51 -7.93 3.58
CA ASP A 17 20.56 -7.26 4.48
C ASP A 17 19.28 -8.09 4.75
N GLN A 18 19.46 -9.36 5.10
CA GLN A 18 18.38 -10.34 5.31
C GLN A 18 17.25 -9.85 6.23
N LEU A 19 17.59 -9.16 7.33
CA LEU A 19 16.58 -8.63 8.26
C LEU A 19 15.69 -7.58 7.57
N ARG A 20 16.29 -6.66 6.80
CA ARG A 20 15.55 -5.62 6.06
C ARG A 20 14.57 -6.24 5.08
N GLN A 21 15.01 -7.26 4.34
CA GLN A 21 14.17 -7.95 3.37
C GLN A 21 12.98 -8.68 4.02
N ARG A 22 13.20 -9.34 5.17
CA ARG A 22 12.12 -10.01 5.90
C ARG A 22 11.09 -9.03 6.47
N VAL A 23 11.56 -7.91 7.02
CA VAL A 23 10.66 -6.87 7.52
C VAL A 23 9.91 -6.18 6.39
N ALA A 24 10.60 -5.87 5.28
CA ALA A 24 9.98 -5.34 4.07
C ALA A 24 8.88 -6.27 3.54
N TRP A 25 9.14 -7.58 3.50
CA TRP A 25 8.14 -8.57 3.10
C TRP A 25 6.93 -8.57 4.04
N ALA A 26 7.13 -8.57 5.35
CA ALA A 26 6.05 -8.53 6.32
C ALA A 26 5.19 -7.26 6.19
N LEU A 27 5.82 -6.10 5.99
CA LEU A 27 5.13 -4.84 5.75
C LEU A 27 4.39 -4.85 4.41
N TYR A 28 4.98 -5.41 3.36
CA TYR A 28 4.33 -5.54 2.05
C TYR A 28 3.03 -6.35 2.14
N GLN A 29 2.97 -7.41 2.97
CA GLN A 29 1.74 -8.19 3.17
C GLN A 29 0.58 -7.40 3.77
N THR A 30 0.84 -6.26 4.41
CA THR A 30 -0.23 -5.40 4.96
C THR A 30 -0.96 -4.62 3.88
N GLN A 31 -0.41 -4.56 2.67
CA GLN A 31 -0.99 -3.83 1.55
C GLN A 31 -1.65 -4.80 0.57
N VAL A 32 -2.84 -4.45 0.10
CA VAL A 32 -3.58 -5.22 -0.89
C VAL A 32 -3.51 -4.50 -2.22
N LEU A 33 -2.98 -5.17 -3.23
CA LEU A 33 -3.04 -4.71 -4.62
C LEU A 33 -4.13 -5.50 -5.34
N VAL A 34 -5.09 -4.79 -5.92
CA VAL A 34 -6.08 -5.39 -6.83
C VAL A 34 -5.46 -5.43 -8.21
N GLY A 35 -5.49 -6.62 -8.82
CA GLY A 35 -4.94 -6.88 -10.15
C GLY A 35 -5.66 -6.09 -11.25
N GLY A 36 -4.96 -5.86 -12.36
CA GLY A 36 -5.47 -5.10 -13.50
C GLY A 36 -4.38 -4.65 -14.46
N LEU A 37 -4.36 -3.35 -14.77
CA LEU A 37 -3.63 -2.75 -15.90
C LEU A 37 -2.11 -3.02 -15.97
N LEU A 38 -1.47 -3.34 -14.84
CA LEU A 38 -0.01 -3.44 -14.73
C LEU A 38 0.48 -4.85 -14.36
N ASP A 39 -0.39 -5.85 -14.31
CA ASP A 39 -0.05 -7.18 -13.76
C ASP A 39 1.07 -7.91 -14.54
N SER A 40 1.19 -7.61 -15.83
CA SER A 40 2.24 -8.11 -16.72
C SER A 40 3.62 -7.46 -16.47
N GLU A 41 3.64 -6.27 -15.90
CA GLU A 41 4.84 -5.46 -15.75
C GLU A 41 5.66 -5.90 -14.52
N THR A 42 6.98 -5.89 -14.63
CA THR A 42 7.86 -6.29 -13.52
C THR A 42 8.31 -5.08 -12.71
N GLU A 43 8.70 -4.01 -13.40
CA GLU A 43 9.27 -2.79 -12.82
C GLU A 43 8.32 -2.08 -11.85
N PRO A 44 7.01 -1.89 -12.13
CA PRO A 44 6.10 -1.26 -11.18
C PRO A 44 5.99 -2.03 -9.86
N PHE A 45 6.00 -3.36 -9.91
CA PHE A 45 5.95 -4.22 -8.72
C PHE A 45 7.25 -4.15 -7.92
N LEU A 46 8.41 -4.16 -8.59
CA LEU A 46 9.70 -4.02 -7.91
C LEU A 46 9.83 -2.63 -7.26
N ALA A 47 9.46 -1.57 -7.98
CA ALA A 47 9.47 -0.20 -7.46
C ALA A 47 8.49 -0.02 -6.28
N PHE A 48 7.36 -0.72 -6.30
CA PHE A 48 6.43 -0.76 -5.17
C PHE A 48 7.06 -1.50 -3.97
N TYR A 49 7.69 -2.65 -4.19
CA TYR A 49 8.39 -3.40 -3.13
C TYR A 49 9.55 -2.61 -2.51
N ASP A 50 10.28 -1.82 -3.31
CA ASP A 50 11.38 -0.98 -2.82
C ASP A 50 10.96 0.04 -1.75
N ILE A 51 9.70 0.48 -1.75
CA ILE A 51 9.16 1.35 -0.69
C ILE A 51 9.34 0.69 0.68
N PHE A 52 9.03 -0.60 0.78
CA PHE A 52 9.11 -1.35 2.04
C PHE A 52 10.55 -1.67 2.42
N VAL A 53 11.44 -1.90 1.44
CA VAL A 53 12.87 -2.07 1.70
C VAL A 53 13.48 -0.79 2.28
N ARG A 54 13.20 0.37 1.66
CA ARG A 54 13.66 1.68 2.15
C ARG A 54 13.16 1.98 3.56
N ASN A 55 11.88 1.69 3.83
CA ASN A 55 11.21 2.03 5.08
C ASN A 55 11.14 0.88 6.09
N ALA A 56 11.88 -0.22 5.89
CA ALA A 56 11.78 -1.43 6.72
C ALA A 56 11.93 -1.17 8.23
N PHE A 57 12.75 -0.20 8.61
CA PHE A 57 12.98 0.19 10.01
C PHE A 57 12.48 1.61 10.31
N GLY A 58 11.64 2.16 9.43
CA GLY A 58 11.14 3.52 9.47
C GLY A 58 9.73 3.62 10.08
N ASN A 59 9.03 4.70 9.73
CA ASN A 59 7.68 4.96 10.22
C ASN A 59 6.62 4.46 9.23
N PHE A 60 5.55 3.84 9.73
CA PHE A 60 4.44 3.39 8.90
C PHE A 60 3.74 4.53 8.15
N ARG A 61 3.73 5.75 8.70
CA ARG A 61 3.23 6.96 8.03
C ARG A 61 3.98 7.25 6.73
N ASP A 62 5.30 7.03 6.70
CA ASP A 62 6.11 7.29 5.52
C ASP A 62 5.83 6.24 4.43
N ILE A 63 5.63 4.98 4.84
CA ILE A 63 5.17 3.89 3.96
C ILE A 63 3.84 4.26 3.33
N LEU A 64 2.83 4.61 4.14
CA LEU A 64 1.50 4.98 3.63
C LEU A 64 1.59 6.13 2.63
N LYS A 65 2.41 7.15 2.93
CA LYS A 65 2.61 8.29 2.04
C LYS A 65 3.21 7.87 0.70
N GLU A 66 4.29 7.09 0.69
CA GLU A 66 4.91 6.62 -0.56
C GLU A 66 3.94 5.72 -1.36
N VAL A 67 3.22 4.83 -0.69
CA VAL A 67 2.19 3.97 -1.29
C VAL A 67 1.08 4.80 -1.93
N SER A 68 0.61 5.87 -1.27
CA SER A 68 -0.42 6.78 -1.81
C SER A 68 -0.03 7.45 -3.13
N PHE A 69 1.26 7.69 -3.35
CA PHE A 69 1.76 8.32 -4.57
C PHE A 69 2.30 7.31 -5.60
N ASN A 70 2.23 6.02 -5.32
CA ASN A 70 2.69 4.99 -6.24
C ASN A 70 1.63 4.70 -7.33
N PRO A 71 2.00 4.73 -8.63
CA PRO A 71 1.05 4.47 -9.73
C PRO A 71 0.37 3.09 -9.66
N LEU A 72 1.06 2.07 -9.14
CA LEU A 72 0.50 0.72 -8.98
C LEU A 72 -0.67 0.73 -8.00
N MET A 73 -0.50 1.39 -6.84
CA MET A 73 -1.58 1.55 -5.86
C MET A 73 -2.71 2.43 -6.39
N ALA A 74 -2.37 3.52 -7.09
CA ALA A 74 -3.35 4.40 -7.71
C ALA A 74 -4.23 3.67 -8.73
N ALA A 75 -3.64 2.76 -9.52
CA ALA A 75 -4.38 1.89 -10.43
C ALA A 75 -5.22 0.86 -9.66
N SER A 76 -4.65 0.20 -8.65
CA SER A 76 -5.34 -0.84 -7.86
C SER A 76 -6.59 -0.35 -7.13
N LEU A 77 -6.60 0.89 -6.64
CA LEU A 77 -7.76 1.46 -5.93
C LEU A 77 -8.43 2.60 -6.69
N SER A 78 -8.29 2.59 -8.02
CA SER A 78 -9.05 3.41 -8.98
C SER A 78 -8.94 4.93 -8.86
N PHE A 79 -7.94 5.44 -8.12
CA PHE A 79 -7.70 6.87 -7.98
C PHE A 79 -6.62 7.41 -8.93
N LEU A 80 -6.13 6.58 -9.85
CA LEU A 80 -5.24 7.01 -10.92
C LEU A 80 -5.93 8.08 -11.79
N ASN A 81 -5.30 9.25 -11.93
CA ASN A 81 -5.83 10.45 -12.59
C ASN A 81 -6.95 11.20 -11.84
N SER A 82 -7.20 10.89 -10.56
CA SER A 82 -8.07 11.72 -9.73
C SER A 82 -7.60 13.17 -9.69
N LYS A 83 -8.54 14.10 -9.81
CA LYS A 83 -8.28 15.54 -9.82
C LYS A 83 -8.79 16.16 -8.53
N SER A 84 -8.04 17.14 -8.01
CA SER A 84 -8.54 17.96 -6.92
C SER A 84 -9.80 18.69 -7.37
N ALA A 85 -10.83 18.71 -6.52
CA ALA A 85 -12.05 19.49 -6.76
C ALA A 85 -11.75 20.97 -7.08
N SER A 86 -10.71 21.54 -6.45
CA SER A 86 -10.25 22.90 -6.74
C SER A 86 -9.81 23.12 -8.20
N ARG A 87 -9.36 22.07 -8.89
CA ARG A 87 -8.92 22.11 -10.30
C ARG A 87 -9.99 21.66 -11.28
N ALA A 88 -11.13 21.17 -10.81
CA ALA A 88 -12.20 20.67 -11.66
C ALA A 88 -13.21 21.75 -12.12
N GLY A 89 -13.03 23.00 -11.65
CA GLY A 89 -13.89 24.13 -12.01
C GLY A 89 -15.34 23.94 -11.56
N ASN A 90 -16.30 24.31 -12.41
CA ASN A 90 -17.75 24.15 -12.14
C ASN A 90 -18.27 22.73 -12.37
N SER A 91 -17.40 21.77 -12.71
CA SER A 91 -17.83 20.38 -12.91
C SER A 91 -17.99 19.70 -11.55
N LYS A 92 -19.20 19.24 -11.24
CA LYS A 92 -19.49 18.44 -10.02
C LYS A 92 -18.67 17.16 -10.07
N THR A 93 -17.49 17.18 -9.45
CA THR A 93 -16.61 16.03 -9.29
C THR A 93 -16.66 15.63 -7.83
N PHE A 94 -17.09 14.40 -7.59
CA PHE A 94 -17.10 13.81 -6.25
C PHE A 94 -15.76 13.13 -5.98
N PRO A 95 -15.23 13.21 -4.75
CA PRO A 95 -14.01 12.51 -4.40
C PRO A 95 -14.23 11.00 -4.48
N ASP A 96 -13.20 10.28 -4.93
CA ASP A 96 -13.15 8.83 -4.74
C ASP A 96 -12.72 8.54 -3.30
N GLU A 97 -13.66 8.09 -2.48
CA GLU A 97 -13.46 7.82 -1.05
C GLU A 97 -12.88 6.41 -0.80
N ASN A 98 -12.81 5.56 -1.82
CA ASN A 98 -12.41 4.16 -1.69
C ASN A 98 -11.02 4.04 -1.06
N TYR A 99 -10.03 4.74 -1.61
CA TYR A 99 -8.66 4.68 -1.08
C TYR A 99 -8.55 5.16 0.37
N ALA A 100 -9.24 6.27 0.70
CA ALA A 100 -9.24 6.80 2.07
C ALA A 100 -9.85 5.80 3.07
N ARG A 101 -10.91 5.10 2.65
CA ARG A 101 -11.53 4.04 3.43
C ARG A 101 -10.60 2.83 3.58
N GLU A 102 -9.95 2.37 2.51
CA GLU A 102 -9.06 1.20 2.57
C GLU A 102 -7.81 1.45 3.43
N ILE A 103 -7.31 2.68 3.50
CA ILE A 103 -6.24 3.03 4.46
C ILE A 103 -6.65 2.65 5.88
N MET A 104 -7.87 2.99 6.29
CA MET A 104 -8.36 2.65 7.62
C MET A 104 -8.68 1.15 7.73
N GLN A 105 -9.47 0.63 6.80
CA GLN A 105 -10.10 -0.68 6.94
C GLN A 105 -9.21 -1.86 6.55
N LEU A 106 -8.35 -1.72 5.54
CA LEU A 106 -7.51 -2.81 5.06
C LEU A 106 -6.05 -2.66 5.48
N PHE A 107 -5.54 -1.43 5.57
CA PHE A 107 -4.10 -1.20 5.73
C PHE A 107 -3.68 -0.81 7.15
N SER A 108 -4.61 -0.45 8.03
CA SER A 108 -4.26 -0.01 9.38
C SER A 108 -5.15 -0.60 10.47
N ILE A 109 -6.21 0.12 10.87
CA ILE A 109 -7.02 -0.19 12.05
C ILE A 109 -7.92 -1.40 11.87
N GLY A 110 -8.31 -1.73 10.63
CA GLY A 110 -9.29 -2.76 10.37
C GLY A 110 -10.72 -2.20 10.33
N LEU A 111 -11.71 -3.10 10.28
CA LEU A 111 -13.13 -2.72 10.32
C LEU A 111 -13.58 -2.19 11.69
N TRP A 112 -12.85 -2.54 12.74
CA TRP A 112 -13.19 -2.21 14.12
C TRP A 112 -11.96 -1.65 14.82
N GLU A 113 -12.12 -0.57 15.58
CA GLU A 113 -11.10 -0.19 16.55
C GLU A 113 -11.05 -1.23 17.65
N LEU A 114 -9.84 -1.69 17.98
CA LEU A 114 -9.61 -2.69 19.02
C LEU A 114 -8.86 -2.06 20.19
N ASN A 115 -9.19 -2.49 21.40
CA ASN A 115 -8.37 -2.29 22.58
C ASN A 115 -7.06 -3.10 22.48
N PRO A 116 -6.04 -2.81 23.31
CA PRO A 116 -4.79 -3.58 23.29
C PRO A 116 -4.94 -5.08 23.57
N ASP A 117 -6.06 -5.49 24.19
CA ASP A 117 -6.41 -6.89 24.44
C ASP A 117 -7.16 -7.57 23.27
N GLY A 118 -7.40 -6.83 22.16
CA GLY A 118 -8.09 -7.33 20.98
C GLY A 118 -9.62 -7.26 21.04
N THR A 119 -10.21 -6.76 22.13
CA THR A 119 -11.66 -6.54 22.22
C THR A 119 -12.08 -5.32 21.41
N GLN A 120 -13.31 -5.31 20.87
CA GLN A 120 -13.84 -4.14 20.16
C GLN A 120 -14.00 -2.96 21.11
N LYS A 121 -13.55 -1.80 20.66
CA LYS A 121 -13.79 -0.53 21.34
C LYS A 121 -15.20 -0.06 21.00
N LEU A 122 -16.07 -0.13 21.99
CA LEU A 122 -17.46 0.37 21.90
C LEU A 122 -17.50 1.85 22.32
N ASP A 123 -18.53 2.56 21.89
CA ASP A 123 -18.78 3.90 22.37
C ASP A 123 -19.09 3.90 23.87
N SER A 124 -18.63 4.92 24.57
CA SER A 124 -19.17 5.24 25.89
C SER A 124 -20.56 5.81 25.66
N GLN A 125 -21.61 5.08 26.03
CA GLN A 125 -22.97 5.59 26.07
C GLN A 125 -23.09 6.87 26.90
#